data_AF-A0A371GVU1-F1
#
_entry.id   AF-A0A371GVU1-F1
#
_cell.length_a   1.000
_cell.length_b   1.000
_cell.length_c   1.000
_cell.angle_alpha   90.00
_cell.angle_beta   90.00
_cell.angle_gamma   90.00
#
_symmetry.space_group_name_H-M   'P 1'
#
loop_
_entity.id
_entity.type
_entity.pdbx_description
1 polymer ?
#
loop_
_entity_poly.entity_id
_entity_poly.type
_entity_poly.pdbx_seq_one_letter_code
_entity_poly.pdbx_strand_id
1 'polypeptide(L)'
;MEIQMKASFHRLLLKKDGKRATWEYPFAVAGINISFMLIQMLDLYSEKPRCVPGMNFVKILGENEEAFDVLYCIAFEMMDAQWLAMHASYMDFNEVLQTTRTQLERELSLEDINKIQDLPAYNLLYQ
;
A
#
# COMPACT_ATOMS: atom_id res chain seq x y z
N MET A 1 -14.27 6.17 -7.35
CA MET A 1 -13.37 5.16 -6.77
C MET A 1 -12.86 4.21 -7.85
N GLU A 2 -13.70 3.41 -8.51
CA GLU A 2 -13.25 2.42 -9.52
C GLU A 2 -12.42 3.03 -10.68
N ILE A 3 -12.82 4.20 -11.18
CA ILE A 3 -12.08 4.92 -12.25
C ILE A 3 -10.67 5.32 -11.79
N GLN A 4 -10.51 5.71 -10.52
CA GLN A 4 -9.22 6.14 -9.96
C GLN A 4 -8.28 4.95 -9.76
N MET A 5 -8.80 3.83 -9.25
CA MET A 5 -8.03 2.60 -9.12
C MET A 5 -7.56 2.08 -10.48
N LYS A 6 -8.41 2.17 -11.53
CA LYS A 6 -8.00 1.85 -12.91
C LYS A 6 -6.90 2.79 -13.40
N ALA A 7 -7.01 4.10 -13.18
CA ALA A 7 -5.99 5.05 -13.60
C ALA A 7 -4.64 4.78 -12.89
N SER A 8 -4.67 4.59 -11.58
CA SER A 8 -3.55 4.19 -10.73
C SER A 8 -2.86 2.93 -11.25
N PHE A 9 -3.62 1.86 -11.47
CA PHE A 9 -3.09 0.62 -12.02
C PHE A 9 -2.33 0.84 -13.33
N HIS A 10 -2.88 1.61 -14.28
CA HIS A 10 -2.19 1.87 -15.55
C HIS A 10 -0.95 2.76 -15.39
N ARG A 11 -0.94 3.72 -14.46
CA ARG A 11 0.26 4.51 -14.15
C ARG A 11 1.37 3.63 -13.60
N LEU A 12 1.05 2.80 -12.61
CA LEU A 12 1.99 1.89 -11.95
C LEU A 12 2.48 0.78 -12.89
N LEU A 13 1.61 0.20 -13.70
CA LEU A 13 1.96 -0.84 -14.67
C LEU A 13 2.93 -0.30 -15.73
N LEU A 14 2.66 0.90 -16.23
CA LEU A 14 3.43 1.53 -17.30
C LEU A 14 4.57 2.42 -16.80
N LYS A 15 4.77 2.52 -15.47
CA LYS A 15 5.83 3.33 -14.82
C LYS A 15 5.86 4.78 -15.32
N LYS A 16 4.69 5.41 -15.41
CA LYS A 16 4.54 6.72 -16.07
C LYS A 16 5.21 7.87 -15.31
N ASP A 17 5.38 7.74 -14.00
CA ASP A 17 5.77 8.85 -13.14
C ASP A 17 7.26 8.80 -12.76
N GLY A 18 7.86 9.98 -12.55
CA GLY A 18 9.22 10.12 -12.00
C GLY A 18 10.36 9.67 -12.90
N LYS A 19 11.60 9.91 -12.43
CA LYS A 19 12.82 9.44 -13.09
C LYS A 19 13.14 8.04 -12.59
N ARG A 20 13.02 7.07 -13.48
CA ARG A 20 13.18 5.64 -13.20
C ARG A 20 14.65 5.20 -13.28
N ALA A 21 15.03 4.24 -12.45
CA ALA A 21 16.32 3.59 -12.51
C ALA A 21 16.39 2.64 -13.72
N THR A 22 17.59 2.25 -14.15
CA THR A 22 17.72 1.26 -15.24
C THR A 22 17.16 -0.10 -14.84
N TRP A 23 17.30 -0.47 -13.56
CA TRP A 23 16.79 -1.71 -12.99
C TRP A 23 15.59 -1.40 -12.11
N GLU A 24 14.44 -1.23 -12.75
CA GLU A 24 13.15 -1.02 -12.08
C GLU A 24 12.64 -2.25 -11.35
N TYR A 25 11.73 -2.05 -10.39
CA TYR A 25 11.07 -3.17 -9.73
C TYR A 25 10.12 -3.90 -10.69
N PRO A 26 10.10 -5.24 -10.69
CA PRO A 26 9.16 -5.99 -11.51
C PRO A 26 7.74 -5.83 -10.95
N PHE A 27 6.82 -5.31 -11.78
CA PHE A 27 5.45 -4.97 -11.35
C PHE A 27 4.72 -6.13 -10.66
N ALA A 28 4.73 -7.33 -11.25
CA ALA A 28 4.07 -8.49 -10.66
C ALA A 28 4.72 -8.95 -9.35
N VAL A 29 6.06 -8.86 -9.24
CA VAL A 29 6.80 -9.20 -8.02
C VAL A 29 6.46 -8.23 -6.90
N ALA A 30 6.37 -6.93 -7.19
CA ALA A 30 5.88 -5.93 -6.24
C ALA A 30 4.47 -6.26 -5.75
N GLY A 31 3.53 -6.54 -6.66
CA GLY A 31 2.16 -6.89 -6.28
C GLY A 31 2.07 -8.09 -5.34
N ILE A 32 2.79 -9.18 -5.63
CA ILE A 32 2.81 -10.37 -4.77
C ILE A 32 3.37 -10.05 -3.38
N ASN A 33 4.47 -9.28 -3.32
CA ASN A 33 5.10 -8.93 -2.05
C ASN A 33 4.24 -7.95 -1.23
N ILE A 34 3.55 -7.00 -1.88
CA ILE A 34 2.59 -6.12 -1.21
C ILE A 34 1.46 -6.93 -0.60
N SER A 35 0.86 -7.86 -1.35
CA SER A 35 -0.20 -8.74 -0.82
C SER A 35 0.28 -9.52 0.41
N PHE A 36 1.47 -10.11 0.32
CA PHE A 36 2.06 -10.84 1.44
C PHE A 36 2.34 -9.94 2.65
N MET A 37 2.94 -8.76 2.42
CA MET A 37 3.21 -7.76 3.44
C MET A 37 1.93 -7.34 4.16
N LEU A 38 0.85 -7.03 3.43
CA LEU A 38 -0.43 -6.60 4.02
C LEU A 38 -1.04 -7.71 4.89
N ILE A 39 -1.08 -8.96 4.38
CA ILE A 39 -1.60 -10.10 5.14
C ILE A 39 -0.83 -10.29 6.45
N GLN A 40 0.50 -10.17 6.41
CA GLN A 40 1.34 -10.32 7.59
C GLN A 40 1.20 -9.13 8.57
N MET A 41 1.30 -7.91 8.05
CA MET A 41 1.25 -6.66 8.81
C MET A 41 -0.06 -6.53 9.61
N LEU A 42 -1.17 -6.93 8.98
CA LEU A 42 -2.51 -6.85 9.55
C LEU A 42 -2.92 -8.11 10.33
N ASP A 43 -2.06 -9.13 10.40
CA ASP A 43 -2.31 -10.41 11.08
C ASP A 43 -3.62 -11.09 10.59
N LEU A 44 -3.93 -10.99 9.30
CA LEU A 44 -5.17 -11.52 8.70
C LEU A 44 -5.19 -13.05 8.55
N TYR A 45 -4.07 -13.71 8.80
CA TYR A 45 -3.97 -15.17 8.85
C TYR A 45 -4.36 -15.75 10.21
N SER A 46 -4.55 -14.90 11.23
CA SER A 46 -5.01 -15.30 12.55
C SER A 46 -6.53 -15.21 12.65
N GLU A 47 -7.15 -15.95 13.59
CA GLU A 47 -8.60 -15.88 13.83
C GLU A 47 -9.07 -14.45 14.13
N LYS A 48 -8.23 -13.67 14.84
CA LYS A 48 -8.40 -12.24 15.09
C LYS A 48 -7.03 -11.55 15.07
N PRO A 49 -6.90 -10.35 14.48
CA PRO A 49 -5.66 -9.59 14.52
C PRO A 49 -5.22 -9.28 15.96
N ARG A 50 -3.94 -9.47 16.25
CA ARG A 50 -3.34 -9.17 17.57
C ARG A 50 -2.58 -7.85 17.60
N CYS A 51 -2.46 -7.17 16.47
CA CYS A 51 -1.80 -5.88 16.34
C CYS A 51 -2.81 -4.74 16.16
N VAL A 52 -2.46 -3.52 16.62
CA VAL A 52 -3.32 -2.33 16.51
C VAL A 52 -3.71 -2.01 15.05
N PRO A 53 -2.78 -1.99 14.07
CA PRO A 53 -3.13 -1.75 12.67
C PRO A 53 -4.18 -2.74 12.14
N GLY A 54 -3.99 -4.03 12.44
CA GLY A 54 -4.90 -5.09 12.01
C GLY A 54 -6.28 -4.98 12.66
N MET A 55 -6.33 -4.72 13.97
CA MET A 55 -7.59 -4.51 14.68
C MET A 55 -8.38 -3.30 14.15
N ASN A 56 -7.69 -2.20 13.85
CA ASN A 56 -8.31 -1.01 13.27
C ASN A 56 -8.79 -1.29 11.84
N PHE A 57 -7.95 -1.93 11.01
CA PHE A 57 -8.31 -2.26 9.64
C PHE A 57 -9.52 -3.20 9.55
N VAL A 58 -9.63 -4.21 10.42
CA VAL A 58 -10.80 -5.11 10.42
C VAL A 58 -12.10 -4.38 10.76
N LYS A 59 -12.07 -3.32 11.58
CA LYS A 59 -13.25 -2.47 11.80
C LYS A 59 -13.65 -1.75 10.51
N ILE A 60 -12.68 -1.15 9.82
CA ILE A 60 -12.90 -0.47 8.52
C ILE A 60 -13.47 -1.45 7.49
N LEU A 61 -12.90 -2.66 7.41
CA LEU A 61 -13.36 -3.72 6.51
C LEU A 61 -14.80 -4.14 6.78
N GLY A 62 -15.22 -4.15 8.06
CA GLY A 62 -16.61 -4.43 8.43
C GLY A 62 -17.61 -3.37 7.95
N GLU A 63 -17.16 -2.15 7.67
CA GLU A 63 -17.99 -1.07 7.12
C GLU A 63 -17.92 -0.96 5.59
N ASN A 64 -16.82 -1.45 4.99
CA ASN A 64 -16.57 -1.37 3.56
C ASN A 64 -15.85 -2.64 3.06
N GLU A 65 -16.57 -3.48 2.33
CA GLU A 65 -16.05 -4.74 1.78
C GLU A 65 -14.88 -4.53 0.79
N GLU A 66 -14.83 -3.36 0.12
CA GLU A 66 -13.76 -3.00 -0.81
C GLU A 66 -12.52 -2.40 -0.11
N ALA A 67 -12.52 -2.28 1.23
CA ALA A 67 -11.44 -1.62 1.97
C ALA A 67 -10.07 -2.28 1.74
N PHE A 68 -10.02 -3.61 1.56
CA PHE A 68 -8.77 -4.30 1.26
C PHE A 68 -8.25 -3.99 -0.14
N ASP A 69 -9.12 -3.93 -1.15
CA ASP A 69 -8.73 -3.58 -2.51
C ASP A 69 -8.18 -2.15 -2.57
N VAL A 70 -8.85 -1.23 -1.87
CA VAL A 70 -8.40 0.16 -1.75
C VAL A 70 -7.06 0.24 -1.00
N LEU A 71 -6.89 -0.47 0.12
CA LEU A 71 -5.62 -0.52 0.85
C LEU A 71 -4.48 -1.10 0.00
N TYR A 72 -4.75 -2.12 -0.80
CA TYR A 72 -3.79 -2.69 -1.73
C TYR A 72 -3.33 -1.65 -2.76
N CYS A 73 -4.24 -0.90 -3.36
CA CYS A 73 -3.90 0.18 -4.28
C CYS A 73 -3.07 1.28 -3.59
N ILE A 74 -3.44 1.68 -2.37
CA ILE A 74 -2.68 2.66 -1.57
C ILE A 74 -1.26 2.15 -1.30
N ALA A 75 -1.11 0.90 -0.87
CA ALA A 75 0.18 0.30 -0.58
C ALA A 75 1.09 0.28 -1.82
N PHE A 76 0.52 0.00 -2.99
CA PHE A 76 1.27 -0.01 -4.25
C PHE A 76 1.71 1.41 -4.66
N GLU A 77 0.81 2.39 -4.63
CA GLU A 77 1.17 3.78 -4.90
C GLU A 77 2.19 4.33 -3.89
N MET A 78 2.06 3.97 -2.62
CA MET A 78 3.02 4.34 -1.59
C MET A 78 4.40 3.72 -1.85
N MET A 79 4.44 2.43 -2.19
CA MET A 79 5.68 1.76 -2.56
C MET A 79 6.35 2.45 -3.76
N ASP A 80 5.58 2.81 -4.80
CA ASP A 80 6.10 3.50 -5.97
C ASP A 80 6.62 4.91 -5.65
N ALA A 81 5.88 5.66 -4.83
CA ALA A 81 6.30 6.98 -4.38
C ALA A 81 7.61 6.91 -3.57
N GLN A 82 7.73 5.92 -2.68
CA GLN A 82 8.96 5.70 -1.90
C GLN A 82 10.12 5.24 -2.79
N TRP A 83 9.86 4.36 -3.75
CA TRP A 83 10.85 3.93 -4.75
C TRP A 83 11.45 5.13 -5.48
N LEU A 84 10.60 6.03 -5.96
CA LEU A 84 11.01 7.26 -6.64
C LEU A 84 11.77 8.22 -5.72
N ALA A 85 11.27 8.43 -4.50
CA ALA A 85 11.87 9.33 -3.52
C ALA A 85 13.26 8.86 -3.06
N MET A 86 13.46 7.55 -2.95
CA MET A 86 14.73 6.93 -2.55
C MET A 86 15.71 6.81 -3.72
N HIS A 87 15.31 7.13 -4.95
CA HIS A 87 16.05 6.81 -6.16
C HIS A 87 16.46 5.33 -6.21
N ALA A 88 15.53 4.47 -5.80
CA ALA A 88 15.78 3.06 -5.56
C ALA A 88 16.13 2.30 -6.84
N SER A 89 16.97 1.29 -6.67
CA SER A 89 17.26 0.25 -7.65
C SER A 89 16.62 -1.06 -7.21
N TYR A 90 16.66 -2.08 -8.08
CA TYR A 90 16.27 -3.44 -7.74
C TYR A 90 16.86 -3.96 -6.41
N MET A 91 18.10 -3.58 -6.07
CA MET A 91 18.76 -4.02 -4.85
C MET A 91 18.09 -3.48 -3.58
N ASP A 92 17.38 -2.36 -3.68
CA ASP A 92 16.75 -1.64 -2.57
C ASP A 92 15.29 -2.10 -2.35
N PHE A 93 14.81 -3.07 -3.12
CA PHE A 93 13.41 -3.48 -3.13
C PHE A 93 12.86 -3.85 -1.74
N ASN A 94 13.64 -4.61 -0.96
CA ASN A 94 13.22 -4.99 0.39
C ASN A 94 13.18 -3.78 1.35
N GLU A 95 14.09 -2.81 1.17
CA GLU A 95 14.13 -1.60 1.98
C GLU A 95 12.92 -0.70 1.68
N VAL A 96 12.57 -0.56 0.39
CA VAL A 96 11.37 0.18 -0.03
C VAL A 96 10.12 -0.47 0.57
N LEU A 97 9.95 -1.80 0.44
CA LEU A 97 8.81 -2.50 1.03
C LEU A 97 8.73 -2.34 2.56
N GLN A 98 9.86 -2.41 3.26
CA GLN A 98 9.88 -2.22 4.71
C GLN A 98 9.49 -0.78 5.11
N THR A 99 9.89 0.20 4.30
CA THR A 99 9.49 1.60 4.48
C THR A 99 7.99 1.77 4.23
N THR A 100 7.44 1.09 3.21
CA THR A 100 6.01 1.11 2.90
C THR A 100 5.21 0.52 4.04
N ARG A 101 5.63 -0.66 4.54
CA ARG A 101 5.04 -1.32 5.70
C ARG A 101 5.01 -0.39 6.91
N THR A 102 6.16 0.18 7.26
CA THR A 102 6.30 1.01 8.47
C THR A 102 5.38 2.23 8.39
N GLN A 103 5.23 2.83 7.21
CA GLN A 103 4.33 3.96 7.02
C GLN A 103 2.85 3.56 7.14
N LEU A 104 2.44 2.45 6.54
CA LEU A 104 1.07 1.94 6.66
C LEU A 104 0.71 1.53 8.10
N GLU A 105 1.62 0.88 8.82
CA GLU A 105 1.44 0.53 10.24
C GLU A 105 1.19 1.79 11.09
N ARG A 106 1.91 2.88 10.82
CA ARG A 106 1.72 4.16 11.49
C ARG A 106 0.37 4.78 11.17
N GLU A 107 0.02 4.88 9.89
CA GLU A 107 -1.24 5.50 9.47
C GLU A 107 -2.46 4.74 10.00
N LEU A 108 -2.46 3.40 9.93
CA LEU A 108 -3.55 2.58 10.46
C LEU A 108 -3.63 2.58 12.00
N SER A 109 -2.61 3.08 12.68
CA SER A 109 -2.59 3.22 14.15
C SER A 109 -3.01 4.61 14.62
N LEU A 110 -3.31 5.54 13.71
CA LEU A 110 -3.83 6.87 14.08
C LEU A 110 -5.23 6.74 14.70
N GLU A 111 -5.54 7.60 15.67
CA GLU A 111 -6.78 7.52 16.47
C GLU A 111 -8.04 7.89 15.67
N ASP A 112 -7.87 8.67 14.61
CA ASP A 112 -8.91 9.32 13.81
C ASP A 112 -9.24 8.57 12.52
N ILE A 113 -8.70 7.36 12.31
CA ILE A 113 -8.99 6.53 11.14
C ILE A 113 -10.21 5.67 11.40
N ASN A 114 -11.35 6.06 10.82
CA ASN A 114 -12.60 5.32 10.90
C ASN A 114 -12.97 4.68 9.56
N LYS A 115 -12.49 5.26 8.45
CA LYS A 115 -12.70 4.79 7.08
C LYS A 115 -11.39 4.71 6.33
N ILE A 116 -11.37 3.92 5.25
CA ILE A 116 -10.17 3.80 4.41
C ILE A 116 -9.75 5.13 3.79
N GLN A 117 -10.71 6.03 3.55
CA GLN A 117 -10.47 7.38 3.00
C GLN A 117 -9.80 8.32 3.99
N ASP A 118 -9.83 8.02 5.29
CA ASP A 118 -9.21 8.86 6.32
C ASP A 118 -7.69 8.67 6.36
N LEU A 119 -7.16 7.60 5.75
CA LEU A 119 -5.71 7.39 5.65
C LEU A 119 -5.06 8.53 4.87
N PRO A 120 -4.01 9.18 5.41
CA PRO A 120 -3.26 10.21 4.68
C PRO A 120 -2.81 9.76 3.28
N ALA A 121 -2.38 8.49 3.16
CA ALA A 121 -1.95 7.89 1.91
C ALA A 121 -3.08 7.66 0.88
N TYR A 122 -4.34 7.78 1.27
CA TYR A 122 -5.47 7.71 0.32
C TYR A 122 -5.35 8.75 -0.81
N ASN A 123 -4.72 9.90 -0.52
CA ASN A 123 -4.45 10.95 -1.51
C ASN A 123 -3.55 10.50 -2.66
N LEU A 124 -2.74 9.44 -2.48
CA LEU A 124 -1.88 8.91 -3.53
C LEU A 124 -2.67 8.34 -4.71
N LEU A 125 -3.93 7.94 -4.50
CA LEU A 125 -4.79 7.44 -5.58
C LEU A 125 -5.19 8.52 -6.60
N TYR A 126 -5.03 9.80 -6.24
CA TYR A 126 -5.52 10.96 -7.01
C TYR A 126 -4.42 11.69 -7.79
N GLN A 127 -3.23 11.11 -7.88
CA GLN A 127 -2.11 11.66 -8.66
C GLN A 127 -2.40 11.72 -10.17
#